data_AF-A0A7H9SDH0-F1
#
_entry.id   AF-A0A7H9SDH0-F1
#
_cell.length_a   1.000
_cell.length_b   1.000
_cell.length_c   1.000
_cell.angle_alpha   90.00
_cell.angle_beta   90.00
_cell.angle_gamma   90.00
#
_symmetry.space_group_name_H-M   'P 1'
#
loop_
_entity.id
_entity.type
_entity.pdbx_description
1 polymer ?
#
loop_
_entity_poly.entity_id
_entity_poly.type
_entity_poly.pdbx_seq_one_letter_code
_entity_poly.pdbx_strand_id
1 'polypeptide(L)'
;MEATRKRTEGRTEIQLKAEGVPPAFITLQVLPNLAADPIDIELPFPAKGCLALDVNGRPLDKNITLHDLLGSRAFLFSRNGEPTRYTLQLHLRSVSGLQAWHEWCYTALSDRPVELNLYSLREHIENLISLEAGIDQVVEMRITGAGVVMAWQIRRYKYSLRYDYEKELLLSQSVNHRAGQIPSPVIMLLSEPERKSIPLASRMSEGVPVGEYELSSIVNKNGPWLVVPKPGEEMAFRPCFIRGESSLPVEESNIRSLQKATQLFNPQAEVNTITLVLGQMANDPAHSGWQFMRSLYDQFGYLPLATFEVWRALVQHPQALAMSLFKFEMSAEYLSRIENEFPILWEFFPIFEIKAASERFKLFLSQKGAPEETQKLLVTNMFQRLGLVFPTYADEIEKWLSDGHLPPSIPESFVHVWYQELLREHSEAQWPEYGSKRLHSWMASQKNPVIGINPDANHRYSVALLPVFAAAVASGNASFESVFDRKPGAVFFLRQVRDFDFRWFKAIFQCSLLRYVAKK
;
A
#
# COMPACT_ATOMS: atom_id res chain seq x y z
N MET A 1 -20.02 -38.11 -5.56
CA MET A 1 -19.59 -38.71 -4.28
C MET A 1 -19.45 -40.20 -4.53
N GLU A 2 -18.29 -40.78 -4.24
CA GLU A 2 -18.02 -42.21 -4.38
C GLU A 2 -18.01 -42.83 -2.97
N ALA A 3 -18.68 -43.96 -2.81
CA ALA A 3 -18.72 -44.70 -1.55
C ALA A 3 -18.26 -46.13 -1.79
N THR A 4 -17.27 -46.60 -1.02
CA THR A 4 -16.83 -47.99 -1.04
C THR A 4 -16.98 -48.61 0.34
N ARG A 5 -17.34 -49.89 0.37
CA ARG A 5 -17.58 -50.63 1.60
C ARG A 5 -16.62 -51.80 1.69
N LYS A 6 -15.89 -51.91 2.81
CA LYS A 6 -15.03 -53.03 3.13
C LYS A 6 -15.52 -53.70 4.41
N ARG A 7 -15.70 -55.02 4.40
CA ARG A 7 -16.10 -55.79 5.58
C ARG A 7 -14.92 -56.63 6.07
N THR A 8 -14.65 -56.57 7.36
CA THR A 8 -13.72 -57.45 8.09
C THR A 8 -14.46 -58.05 9.30
N GLU A 9 -13.93 -59.12 9.89
CA GLU A 9 -14.56 -59.74 11.07
C GLU A 9 -14.81 -58.69 12.16
N GLY A 10 -16.08 -58.52 12.54
CA GLY A 10 -16.51 -57.55 13.55
C GLY A 10 -16.52 -56.07 13.14
N ARG A 11 -16.13 -55.70 11.91
CA ARG A 11 -16.06 -54.28 11.48
C ARG A 11 -16.50 -54.08 10.03
N THR A 12 -17.36 -53.08 9.80
CA THR A 12 -17.63 -52.54 8.47
C THR A 12 -16.95 -51.17 8.34
N GLU A 13 -16.09 -51.00 7.35
CA GLU A 13 -15.48 -49.73 6.99
C GLU A 13 -16.15 -49.17 5.74
N ILE A 14 -16.52 -47.89 5.79
CA ILE A 14 -17.14 -47.17 4.68
C ILE A 14 -16.21 -46.02 4.32
N GLN A 15 -15.65 -46.04 3.12
CA GLN A 15 -14.81 -44.97 2.61
C GLN A 15 -15.62 -44.09 1.67
N LEU A 16 -15.55 -42.79 1.89
CA LEU A 16 -16.30 -41.78 1.15
C LEU A 16 -15.35 -40.81 0.51
N LYS A 17 -15.60 -40.49 -0.76
CA LYS A 17 -14.85 -39.51 -1.53
C LYS A 17 -15.83 -38.53 -2.16
N ALA A 18 -15.67 -37.26 -1.84
CA ALA A 18 -16.41 -36.18 -2.49
C ALA A 18 -15.50 -35.49 -3.51
N GLU A 19 -16.07 -35.06 -4.63
CA GLU A 19 -15.42 -34.15 -5.57
C GLU A 19 -15.93 -32.73 -5.28
N GLY A 20 -15.02 -31.75 -5.16
CA GLY A 20 -15.36 -30.38 -4.78
C GLY A 20 -15.51 -30.19 -3.27
N VAL A 21 -16.52 -29.43 -2.84
CA VAL A 21 -16.80 -29.18 -1.41
C VAL A 21 -17.53 -30.39 -0.82
N PRO A 22 -16.96 -31.09 0.18
CA PRO A 22 -17.67 -32.18 0.84
C PRO A 22 -18.87 -31.62 1.65
N PRO A 23 -20.01 -32.34 1.69
CA PRO A 23 -21.14 -31.93 2.51
C PRO A 23 -20.80 -32.00 4.01
N ALA A 24 -21.53 -31.29 4.86
CA ALA A 24 -21.31 -31.32 6.30
C ALA A 24 -21.71 -32.67 6.92
N PHE A 25 -22.81 -33.25 6.45
CA PHE A 25 -23.37 -34.52 6.91
C PHE A 25 -23.67 -35.46 5.75
N ILE A 26 -23.75 -36.74 6.08
CA ILE A 26 -24.28 -37.80 5.22
C ILE A 26 -25.32 -38.58 6.02
N THR A 27 -26.33 -39.08 5.33
CA THR A 27 -27.29 -40.02 5.92
C THR A 27 -26.89 -41.43 5.50
N LEU A 28 -26.49 -42.24 6.48
CA LEU A 28 -26.22 -43.66 6.29
C LEU A 28 -27.51 -44.46 6.56
N GLN A 29 -28.08 -45.04 5.52
CA GLN A 29 -29.19 -45.97 5.66
C GLN A 29 -28.71 -47.37 6.00
N VAL A 30 -29.06 -47.85 7.19
CA VAL A 30 -28.77 -49.20 7.66
C VAL A 30 -30.06 -50.01 7.67
N LEU A 31 -30.13 -51.02 6.79
CA LEU A 31 -31.22 -52.01 6.77
C LEU A 31 -30.81 -53.23 7.60
N PRO A 32 -31.40 -53.46 8.78
CA PRO A 32 -31.06 -54.61 9.61
C PRO A 32 -31.54 -55.94 9.01
N ASN A 33 -32.68 -55.94 8.31
CA ASN A 33 -33.14 -57.05 7.48
C ASN A 33 -34.06 -56.52 6.36
N LEU A 34 -34.42 -57.35 5.38
CA LEU A 34 -35.19 -56.96 4.19
C LEU A 34 -36.66 -56.58 4.47
N ALA A 35 -37.18 -56.83 5.67
CA ALA A 35 -38.57 -56.62 6.05
C ALA A 35 -38.75 -55.54 7.13
N ALA A 36 -37.66 -54.96 7.64
CA ALA A 36 -37.65 -53.94 8.66
C ALA A 36 -37.43 -52.56 8.05
N ASP A 37 -37.95 -51.54 8.73
CA ASP A 37 -37.75 -50.15 8.32
C ASP A 37 -36.25 -49.78 8.35
N PRO A 38 -35.76 -49.03 7.36
CA PRO A 38 -34.38 -48.56 7.32
C PRO A 38 -34.10 -47.65 8.51
N ILE A 39 -32.93 -47.82 9.12
CA ILE A 39 -32.43 -46.93 10.17
C ILE A 39 -31.56 -45.87 9.50
N ASP A 40 -32.02 -44.62 9.51
CA ASP A 40 -31.24 -43.47 9.08
C ASP A 40 -30.28 -43.05 10.19
N ILE A 41 -28.97 -43.14 9.92
CA ILE A 41 -27.93 -42.64 10.83
C ILE A 41 -27.28 -41.43 10.17
N GLU A 42 -27.49 -40.25 10.74
CA GLU A 42 -26.80 -39.04 10.30
C GLU A 42 -25.38 -39.02 10.88
N LEU A 43 -24.39 -38.91 10.00
CA LEU A 43 -22.97 -38.91 10.35
C LEU A 43 -22.29 -37.67 9.75
N PRO A 44 -21.33 -37.04 10.45
CA PRO A 44 -20.53 -35.99 9.84
C PRO A 44 -19.71 -36.58 8.69
N PHE A 45 -19.62 -35.86 7.56
CA PHE A 45 -18.75 -36.29 6.47
C PHE A 45 -17.29 -36.33 6.98
N PRO A 46 -16.51 -37.38 6.68
CA PRO A 46 -15.16 -37.56 7.22
C PRO A 46 -14.11 -36.63 6.56
N ALA A 47 -14.45 -35.37 6.33
CA ALA A 47 -13.53 -34.35 5.86
C ALA A 47 -12.57 -33.98 7.01
N LYS A 48 -11.28 -33.84 6.69
CA LYS A 48 -10.25 -33.41 7.64
C LYS A 48 -9.41 -32.32 7.01
N GLY A 49 -9.04 -31.33 7.80
CA GLY A 49 -8.16 -30.26 7.38
C GLY A 49 -8.92 -29.12 6.69
N CYS A 50 -8.27 -28.52 5.70
CA CYS A 50 -8.79 -27.36 5.00
C CYS A 50 -8.89 -27.64 3.49
N LEU A 51 -9.84 -26.99 2.82
CA LEU A 51 -9.98 -27.01 1.37
C LEU A 51 -10.03 -25.57 0.87
N ALA A 52 -9.07 -25.15 0.06
CA ALA A 52 -9.09 -23.84 -0.59
C ALA A 52 -9.49 -23.98 -2.05
N LEU A 53 -10.46 -23.19 -2.48
CA LEU A 53 -11.01 -23.17 -3.83
C LEU A 53 -10.88 -21.78 -4.46
N ASP A 54 -10.70 -21.77 -5.78
CA ASP A 54 -10.76 -20.55 -6.60
C ASP A 54 -12.22 -20.15 -6.91
N VAL A 55 -12.38 -19.03 -7.62
CA VAL A 55 -13.70 -18.51 -8.06
C VAL A 55 -14.50 -19.49 -8.92
N ASN A 56 -13.84 -20.45 -9.57
CA ASN A 56 -14.45 -21.47 -10.42
C ASN A 56 -14.74 -22.77 -9.65
N GLY A 57 -14.52 -22.81 -8.33
CA GLY A 57 -14.71 -23.98 -7.48
C GLY A 57 -13.62 -25.05 -7.65
N ARG A 58 -12.47 -24.72 -8.25
CA ARG A 58 -11.33 -25.64 -8.42
C ARG A 58 -10.32 -25.47 -7.27
N PRO A 59 -9.52 -26.50 -6.94
CA PRO A 59 -8.49 -26.38 -5.92
C PRO A 59 -7.52 -25.22 -6.21
N LEU A 60 -7.30 -24.38 -5.20
CA LEU A 60 -6.45 -23.21 -5.29
C LEU A 60 -4.97 -23.61 -5.45
N ASP A 61 -4.31 -23.08 -6.48
CA ASP A 61 -2.91 -23.37 -6.77
C ASP A 61 -1.99 -22.91 -5.62
N LYS A 62 -0.85 -23.59 -5.43
CA LYS A 62 0.08 -23.27 -4.32
C LYS A 62 0.81 -21.93 -4.48
N ASN A 63 0.93 -21.45 -5.71
CA ASN A 63 1.43 -20.12 -6.05
C ASN A 63 0.27 -19.31 -6.64
N ILE A 64 -0.14 -18.27 -5.94
CA ILE A 64 -1.26 -17.41 -6.34
C ILE A 64 -0.82 -15.95 -6.34
N THR A 65 -1.58 -15.13 -7.04
CA THR A 65 -1.42 -13.68 -7.06
C THR A 65 -2.46 -13.00 -6.17
N LEU A 66 -2.26 -11.71 -5.86
CA LEU A 66 -3.27 -10.90 -5.18
C LEU A 66 -4.63 -10.91 -5.92
N HIS A 67 -4.62 -10.97 -7.26
CA HIS A 67 -5.84 -11.05 -8.06
C HIS A 67 -6.57 -12.39 -7.87
N ASP A 68 -5.82 -13.49 -7.70
CA ASP A 68 -6.41 -14.82 -7.52
C ASP A 68 -7.12 -14.97 -6.16
N LEU A 69 -6.93 -14.03 -5.22
CA LEU A 69 -7.71 -13.99 -3.97
C LEU A 69 -9.18 -13.61 -4.21
N LEU A 70 -9.47 -12.90 -5.31
CA LEU A 70 -10.82 -12.48 -5.65
C LEU A 70 -11.69 -13.70 -5.94
N GLY A 71 -12.74 -13.88 -5.12
CA GLY A 71 -13.65 -15.02 -5.23
C GLY A 71 -13.12 -16.34 -4.66
N SER A 72 -11.89 -16.36 -4.15
CA SER A 72 -11.29 -17.55 -3.53
C SER A 72 -11.77 -17.75 -2.08
N ARG A 73 -12.01 -19.01 -1.71
CA ARG A 73 -12.61 -19.40 -0.42
C ARG A 73 -11.83 -20.54 0.20
N ALA A 74 -11.67 -20.52 1.53
CA ALA A 74 -11.12 -21.64 2.28
C ALA A 74 -12.16 -22.21 3.26
N PHE A 75 -12.38 -23.52 3.20
CA PHE A 75 -13.28 -24.24 4.09
C PHE A 75 -12.46 -24.99 5.14
N LEU A 76 -12.78 -24.79 6.42
CA LEU A 76 -12.14 -25.47 7.55
C LEU A 76 -13.10 -26.51 8.13
N PHE A 77 -12.68 -27.78 8.17
CA PHE A 77 -13.52 -28.88 8.62
C PHE A 77 -13.18 -29.31 10.05
N SER A 78 -14.20 -29.64 10.84
CA SER A 78 -14.01 -30.28 12.14
C SER A 78 -13.51 -31.72 11.97
N ARG A 79 -12.70 -32.19 12.91
CA ARG A 79 -12.17 -33.55 12.90
C ARG A 79 -13.16 -34.47 13.61
N ASN A 80 -13.73 -35.44 12.89
CA ASN A 80 -14.60 -36.48 13.46
C ASN A 80 -15.79 -35.93 14.29
N GLY A 81 -16.30 -34.75 13.97
CA GLY A 81 -17.39 -34.12 14.74
C GLY A 81 -16.95 -33.46 16.05
N GLU A 82 -15.65 -33.30 16.31
CA GLU A 82 -15.13 -32.54 17.46
C GLU A 82 -14.76 -31.09 17.06
N PRO A 83 -15.05 -30.09 17.90
CA PRO A 83 -14.60 -28.72 17.69
C PRO A 83 -13.08 -28.67 17.48
N THR A 84 -12.66 -28.20 16.30
CA THR A 84 -11.25 -28.20 15.91
C THR A 84 -10.76 -26.78 15.70
N ARG A 85 -9.69 -26.41 16.42
CA ARG A 85 -9.06 -25.09 16.28
C ARG A 85 -8.14 -25.06 15.06
N TYR A 86 -8.24 -23.98 14.31
CA TYR A 86 -7.39 -23.63 13.19
C TYR A 86 -6.73 -22.28 13.45
N THR A 87 -5.50 -22.15 12.97
CA THR A 87 -4.75 -20.91 12.99
C THR A 87 -4.41 -20.55 11.54
N LEU A 88 -4.82 -19.36 11.11
CA LEU A 88 -4.40 -18.76 9.84
C LEU A 88 -3.31 -17.75 10.13
N GLN A 89 -2.17 -17.88 9.46
CA GLN A 89 -1.05 -16.97 9.61
C GLN A 89 -0.58 -16.46 8.25
N LEU A 90 -0.31 -15.16 8.15
CA LEU A 90 0.37 -14.55 7.01
C LEU A 90 1.77 -14.14 7.45
N HIS A 91 2.78 -14.53 6.70
CA HIS A 91 4.17 -14.17 6.99
C HIS A 91 4.83 -13.58 5.76
N LEU A 92 5.46 -12.43 5.89
CA LEU A 92 6.37 -11.95 4.85
C LEU A 92 7.62 -12.84 4.83
N ARG A 93 7.97 -13.38 3.67
CA ARG A 93 9.23 -14.11 3.49
C ARG A 93 10.40 -13.11 3.39
N SER A 94 10.83 -12.65 4.55
CA SER A 94 11.92 -11.68 4.69
C SER A 94 13.30 -12.35 4.60
N VAL A 95 14.23 -11.68 3.91
CA VAL A 95 15.68 -11.99 3.94
C VAL A 95 16.36 -11.27 5.13
N SER A 96 15.74 -10.22 5.65
CA SER A 96 16.30 -9.31 6.67
C SER A 96 15.97 -9.67 8.13
N GLY A 97 15.13 -10.70 8.35
CA GLY A 97 14.82 -11.23 9.68
C GLY A 97 13.71 -10.49 10.45
N LEU A 98 13.15 -9.41 9.89
CA LEU A 98 11.96 -8.74 10.42
C LEU A 98 10.72 -9.56 10.07
N GLN A 99 10.24 -10.39 11.00
CA GLN A 99 9.02 -11.17 10.84
C GLN A 99 7.80 -10.29 11.14
N ALA A 100 7.29 -9.61 10.12
CA ALA A 100 5.92 -9.09 10.16
C ALA A 100 4.96 -10.24 9.85
N TRP A 101 4.02 -10.49 10.76
CA TRP A 101 3.01 -11.51 10.58
C TRP A 101 1.66 -11.05 11.13
N HIS A 102 0.62 -11.64 10.56
CA HIS A 102 -0.75 -11.55 11.07
C HIS A 102 -1.25 -12.95 11.37
N GLU A 103 -2.06 -13.09 12.42
CA GLU A 103 -2.66 -14.35 12.81
C GLU A 103 -4.11 -14.18 13.19
N TRP A 104 -4.89 -15.19 12.79
CA TRP A 104 -6.28 -15.33 13.14
C TRP A 104 -6.52 -16.75 13.65
N CYS A 105 -7.34 -16.86 14.69
CA CYS A 105 -7.77 -18.14 15.23
C CYS A 105 -9.24 -18.38 14.87
N TYR A 106 -9.54 -19.56 14.34
CA TYR A 106 -10.88 -20.00 14.00
C TYR A 106 -11.17 -21.34 14.67
N THR A 107 -12.43 -21.58 15.01
CA THR A 107 -12.88 -22.87 15.56
C THR A 107 -13.93 -23.45 14.64
N ALA A 108 -13.60 -24.57 13.98
CA ALA A 108 -14.56 -25.32 13.17
C ALA A 108 -15.41 -26.18 14.09
N LEU A 109 -16.73 -25.96 14.06
CA LEU A 109 -17.72 -26.73 14.80
C LEU A 109 -18.15 -27.97 13.99
N SER A 110 -18.87 -28.87 14.64
CA SER A 110 -19.28 -30.17 14.09
C SER A 110 -20.41 -30.09 13.07
N ASP A 111 -21.16 -28.99 13.07
CA ASP A 111 -22.38 -28.77 12.30
C ASP A 111 -22.14 -28.20 10.89
N ARG A 112 -21.10 -27.39 10.72
CA ARG A 112 -20.76 -26.78 9.42
C ARG A 112 -19.29 -26.42 9.32
N PRO A 113 -18.68 -26.53 8.11
CA PRO A 113 -17.35 -26.00 7.90
C PRO A 113 -17.33 -24.48 8.07
N VAL A 114 -16.23 -23.95 8.60
CA VAL A 114 -16.02 -22.51 8.63
C VAL A 114 -15.54 -22.08 7.26
N GLU A 115 -16.32 -21.24 6.58
CA GLU A 115 -15.96 -20.63 5.31
C GLU A 115 -15.21 -19.31 5.56
N LEU A 116 -14.00 -19.22 5.01
CA LEU A 116 -13.16 -18.03 5.02
C LEU A 116 -13.14 -17.43 3.61
N ASN A 117 -13.53 -16.17 3.50
CA ASN A 117 -13.29 -15.40 2.28
C ASN A 117 -11.82 -14.97 2.25
N LEU A 118 -11.02 -15.51 1.32
CA LEU A 118 -9.59 -15.18 1.26
C LEU A 118 -9.33 -13.75 0.76
N TYR A 119 -10.29 -13.12 0.08
CA TYR A 119 -10.18 -11.74 -0.37
C TYR A 119 -10.12 -10.73 0.79
N SER A 120 -10.69 -11.05 1.96
CA SER A 120 -10.61 -10.16 3.14
C SER A 120 -9.18 -9.99 3.64
N LEU A 121 -8.27 -10.92 3.30
CA LEU A 121 -6.87 -10.85 3.65
C LEU A 121 -6.05 -9.94 2.74
N ARG A 122 -6.64 -9.43 1.65
CA ARG A 122 -5.94 -8.65 0.61
C ARG A 122 -5.17 -7.47 1.19
N GLU A 123 -5.83 -6.64 1.99
CA GLU A 123 -5.20 -5.45 2.59
C GLU A 123 -4.04 -5.84 3.50
N HIS A 124 -4.19 -6.89 4.30
CA HIS A 124 -3.11 -7.41 5.16
C HIS A 124 -1.91 -7.92 4.35
N ILE A 125 -2.16 -8.58 3.21
CA ILE A 125 -1.11 -9.08 2.33
C ILE A 125 -0.40 -7.93 1.61
N GLU A 126 -1.16 -6.96 1.09
CA GLU A 126 -0.62 -5.73 0.48
C GLU A 126 0.23 -4.96 1.49
N ASN A 127 -0.24 -4.86 2.74
CA ASN A 127 0.52 -4.28 3.85
C ASN A 127 1.83 -5.03 4.07
N LEU A 128 1.82 -6.36 4.19
CA LEU A 128 3.04 -7.15 4.38
C LEU A 128 4.03 -6.97 3.22
N ILE A 129 3.56 -6.99 1.97
CA ILE A 129 4.39 -6.77 0.76
C ILE A 129 4.96 -5.33 0.72
N SER A 130 4.35 -4.38 1.42
CA SER A 130 4.85 -3.01 1.48
C SER A 130 5.97 -2.80 2.52
N LEU A 131 6.16 -3.74 3.45
CA LEU A 131 7.06 -3.57 4.60
C LEU A 131 8.54 -3.73 4.26
N GLU A 132 8.89 -4.50 3.23
CA GLU A 132 10.29 -4.63 2.81
C GLU A 132 10.61 -3.86 1.53
N ALA A 133 11.87 -3.44 1.43
CA ALA A 133 12.44 -2.97 0.18
C ALA A 133 12.86 -4.22 -0.63
N GLY A 134 11.94 -4.73 -1.45
CA GLY A 134 12.17 -5.96 -2.20
C GLY A 134 11.22 -6.09 -3.38
N ILE A 135 11.78 -6.53 -4.51
CA ILE A 135 11.12 -6.58 -5.81
C ILE A 135 10.18 -7.80 -5.95
N ASP A 136 10.55 -8.92 -5.33
CA ASP A 136 9.89 -10.22 -5.45
C ASP A 136 9.44 -10.73 -4.07
N GLN A 137 8.77 -9.86 -3.31
CA GLN A 137 8.24 -10.24 -2.01
C GLN A 137 7.15 -11.31 -2.16
N VAL A 138 7.24 -12.31 -1.29
CA VAL A 138 6.28 -13.40 -1.22
C VAL A 138 5.71 -13.42 0.19
N VAL A 139 4.39 -13.33 0.29
CA VAL A 139 3.69 -13.59 1.55
C VAL A 139 3.31 -15.05 1.58
N GLU A 140 3.70 -15.74 2.64
CA GLU A 140 3.30 -17.12 2.88
C GLU A 140 2.06 -17.15 3.76
N MET A 141 0.95 -17.61 3.20
CA MET A 141 -0.27 -17.90 3.95
C MET A 141 -0.22 -19.34 4.43
N ARG A 142 -0.31 -19.57 5.75
CA ARG A 142 -0.37 -20.89 6.37
C ARG A 142 -1.66 -21.06 7.14
N ILE A 143 -2.34 -22.17 6.91
CA ILE A 143 -3.47 -22.62 7.73
C ILE A 143 -3.03 -23.91 8.43
N THR A 144 -3.01 -23.88 9.75
CA THR A 144 -2.63 -25.01 10.60
C THR A 144 -3.81 -25.44 11.45
N GLY A 145 -4.09 -26.74 11.52
CA GLY A 145 -5.19 -27.27 12.31
C GLY A 145 -5.51 -28.71 11.95
N ALA A 146 -6.18 -29.43 12.85
CA ALA A 146 -6.50 -30.85 12.68
C ALA A 146 -5.30 -31.79 12.39
N GLY A 147 -4.06 -31.37 12.71
CA GLY A 147 -2.82 -32.09 12.38
C GLY A 147 -2.34 -31.91 10.94
N VAL A 148 -2.93 -30.97 10.18
CA VAL A 148 -2.53 -30.64 8.80
C VAL A 148 -1.98 -29.22 8.76
N VAL A 149 -0.93 -29.02 7.98
CA VAL A 149 -0.37 -27.71 7.65
C VAL A 149 -0.53 -27.51 6.15
N MET A 150 -1.24 -26.46 5.76
CA MET A 150 -1.31 -26.04 4.37
C MET A 150 -0.72 -24.66 4.20
N ALA A 151 0.16 -24.53 3.21
CA ALA A 151 0.79 -23.27 2.85
C ALA A 151 0.46 -22.89 1.41
N TRP A 152 0.39 -21.58 1.16
CA TRP A 152 0.30 -20.94 -0.15
C TRP A 152 1.26 -19.78 -0.21
N GLN A 153 1.87 -19.57 -1.38
CA GLN A 153 2.72 -18.43 -1.67
C GLN A 153 1.92 -17.41 -2.47
N ILE A 154 1.79 -16.21 -1.93
CA ILE A 154 1.06 -15.10 -2.53
C ILE A 154 2.06 -14.09 -3.05
N ARG A 155 1.99 -13.83 -4.36
CA ARG A 155 2.86 -12.89 -5.08
C ARG A 155 2.06 -11.71 -5.60
N ARG A 156 2.75 -10.63 -5.95
CA ARG A 156 2.12 -9.46 -6.58
C ARG A 156 1.81 -9.68 -8.06
N TYR A 157 2.71 -10.31 -8.81
CA TYR A 157 2.65 -10.42 -10.27
C TYR A 157 2.56 -11.87 -10.77
N LYS A 158 1.87 -12.06 -11.90
CA LYS A 158 1.63 -13.37 -12.53
C LYS A 158 2.75 -13.81 -13.47
N TYR A 159 3.36 -12.86 -14.17
CA TYR A 159 4.42 -13.09 -15.14
C TYR A 159 5.69 -12.35 -14.75
N SER A 160 6.84 -12.95 -15.08
CA SER A 160 8.15 -12.29 -15.07
C SER A 160 8.56 -12.00 -16.52
N LEU A 161 9.05 -10.79 -16.76
CA LEU A 161 9.61 -10.40 -18.06
C LEU A 161 11.12 -10.28 -17.95
N ARG A 162 11.83 -10.88 -18.91
CA ARG A 162 13.28 -10.76 -19.02
C ARG A 162 13.65 -10.37 -20.45
N TYR A 163 14.42 -9.30 -20.59
CA TYR A 163 15.01 -8.92 -21.87
C TYR A 163 16.33 -9.67 -22.09
N ASP A 164 16.42 -10.39 -23.20
CA ASP A 164 17.63 -11.04 -23.69
C ASP A 164 18.34 -10.08 -24.66
N TYR A 165 19.49 -9.53 -24.23
CA TYR A 165 20.25 -8.57 -25.02
C TYR A 165 20.94 -9.20 -26.23
N GLU A 166 21.27 -10.49 -26.19
CA GLU A 166 21.93 -11.16 -27.31
C GLU A 166 20.94 -11.46 -28.43
N LYS A 167 19.71 -11.84 -28.05
CA LYS A 167 18.63 -12.15 -29.00
C LYS A 167 17.76 -10.94 -29.35
N GLU A 168 17.90 -9.84 -28.62
CA GLU A 168 17.02 -8.66 -28.67
C GLU A 168 15.53 -9.00 -28.48
N LEU A 169 15.26 -10.02 -27.65
CA LEU A 169 13.93 -10.55 -27.39
C LEU A 169 13.53 -10.35 -25.93
N LEU A 170 12.32 -9.86 -25.73
CA LEU A 170 11.67 -9.86 -24.43
C LEU A 170 10.91 -11.17 -24.24
N LEU A 171 11.24 -11.90 -23.19
CA LEU A 171 10.65 -13.20 -22.87
C LEU A 171 9.72 -13.09 -21.67
N SER A 172 8.50 -13.60 -21.81
CA SER A 172 7.56 -13.74 -20.69
C SER A 172 7.59 -15.15 -20.11
N GLN A 173 7.72 -15.24 -18.80
CA GLN A 173 7.71 -16.50 -18.05
C GLN A 173 6.56 -16.48 -17.05
N SER A 174 5.66 -17.46 -17.17
CA SER A 174 4.57 -17.60 -16.20
C SER A 174 5.08 -18.20 -14.90
N VAL A 175 4.62 -17.64 -13.79
CA VAL A 175 4.90 -18.14 -12.45
C VAL A 175 4.09 -19.41 -12.15
N ASN A 176 2.99 -19.63 -12.89
CA ASN A 176 2.14 -20.81 -12.77
C ASN A 176 2.34 -21.72 -14.00
N HIS A 177 2.42 -23.04 -13.78
CA HIS A 177 2.55 -24.02 -14.87
C HIS A 177 1.30 -24.16 -15.73
N ARG A 178 0.17 -23.54 -15.35
CA ARG A 178 -1.06 -23.54 -16.13
C ARG A 178 -1.00 -22.40 -17.14
N ALA A 179 -1.03 -22.74 -18.42
CA ALA A 179 -1.08 -21.80 -19.54
C ALA A 179 -2.23 -20.80 -19.34
N GLY A 180 -1.87 -19.59 -18.90
CA GLY A 180 -2.78 -18.45 -18.84
C GLY A 180 -2.71 -17.61 -20.11
N GLN A 181 -3.60 -16.64 -20.22
CA GLN A 181 -3.52 -15.60 -21.26
C GLN A 181 -2.19 -14.86 -21.13
N ILE A 182 -1.42 -14.85 -22.22
CA ILE A 182 -0.12 -14.17 -22.31
C ILE A 182 -0.31 -12.67 -22.05
N PRO A 183 0.59 -12.03 -21.29
CA PRO A 183 0.44 -10.61 -20.95
C PRO A 183 0.42 -9.73 -22.21
N SER A 184 -0.23 -8.57 -22.13
CA SER A 184 -0.22 -7.56 -23.21
C SER A 184 0.72 -6.39 -22.84
N PRO A 185 2.03 -6.46 -23.11
CA PRO A 185 2.94 -5.39 -22.74
C PRO A 185 2.88 -4.18 -23.69
N VAL A 186 3.15 -2.99 -23.15
CA VAL A 186 3.44 -1.77 -23.91
C VAL A 186 4.82 -1.25 -23.50
N ILE A 187 5.54 -0.60 -24.41
CA ILE A 187 6.85 0.00 -24.14
C ILE A 187 6.77 1.53 -24.20
N MET A 188 7.37 2.21 -23.23
CA MET A 188 7.43 3.68 -23.16
C MET A 188 8.87 4.18 -23.04
N LEU A 189 9.15 5.34 -23.64
CA LEU A 189 10.44 6.01 -23.48
C LEU A 189 10.41 6.77 -22.15
N LEU A 190 11.21 6.32 -21.19
CA LEU A 190 11.14 6.80 -19.80
C LEU A 190 11.52 8.27 -19.68
N SER A 191 12.40 8.76 -20.56
CA SER A 191 12.81 10.16 -20.61
C SER A 191 11.82 11.09 -21.29
N GLU A 192 10.76 10.60 -21.94
CA GLU A 192 9.78 11.40 -22.68
C GLU A 192 8.36 10.85 -22.45
N PRO A 193 7.81 10.99 -21.23
CA PRO A 193 6.49 10.44 -20.88
C PRO A 193 5.35 11.04 -21.71
N GLU A 194 5.54 12.20 -22.34
CA GLU A 194 4.63 12.79 -23.31
C GLU A 194 4.46 11.93 -24.59
N ARG A 195 5.45 11.10 -24.92
CA ARG A 195 5.41 10.23 -26.09
C ARG A 195 4.52 9.02 -25.80
N LYS A 196 3.53 8.78 -26.69
CA LYS A 196 2.64 7.62 -26.59
C LYS A 196 3.43 6.31 -26.53
N SER A 197 3.00 5.40 -25.65
CA SER A 197 3.53 4.05 -25.56
C SER A 197 3.24 3.25 -26.82
N ILE A 198 4.11 2.28 -27.11
CA ILE A 198 4.04 1.41 -28.27
C ILE A 198 3.57 0.03 -27.79
N PRO A 199 2.46 -0.52 -28.30
CA PRO A 199 2.03 -1.87 -27.96
C PRO A 199 3.00 -2.90 -28.56
N LEU A 200 3.30 -3.93 -27.79
CA LEU A 200 4.19 -5.01 -28.22
C LEU A 200 3.37 -6.23 -28.62
N ALA A 201 3.58 -6.73 -29.83
CA ALA A 201 2.91 -7.92 -30.32
C ALA A 201 3.75 -9.16 -29.97
N SER A 202 3.10 -10.19 -29.42
CA SER A 202 3.77 -11.46 -29.20
C SER A 202 4.01 -12.18 -30.52
N ARG A 203 5.16 -12.84 -30.65
CA ARG A 203 5.42 -13.80 -31.74
C ARG A 203 4.38 -14.91 -31.71
N MET A 204 4.05 -15.40 -32.90
CA MET A 204 3.11 -16.49 -33.12
C MET A 204 3.87 -17.73 -33.56
N SER A 205 3.56 -18.88 -32.97
CA SER A 205 4.01 -20.20 -33.42
C SER A 205 2.78 -21.06 -33.62
N GLU A 206 2.61 -21.64 -34.82
CA GLU A 206 1.42 -22.42 -35.21
C GLU A 206 0.09 -21.68 -34.90
N GLY A 207 0.07 -20.35 -35.03
CA GLY A 207 -1.10 -19.51 -34.76
C GLY A 207 -1.38 -19.22 -33.28
N VAL A 208 -0.50 -19.65 -32.37
CA VAL A 208 -0.62 -19.40 -30.92
C VAL A 208 0.47 -18.41 -30.48
N PRO A 209 0.13 -17.36 -29.71
CA PRO A 209 1.15 -16.47 -29.15
C PRO A 209 2.09 -17.23 -28.22
N VAL A 210 3.39 -16.98 -28.30
CA VAL A 210 4.41 -17.70 -27.49
C VAL A 210 4.93 -16.91 -26.30
N GLY A 211 4.58 -15.63 -26.19
CA GLY A 211 5.02 -14.77 -25.09
C GLY A 211 6.44 -14.22 -25.28
N GLU A 212 6.91 -14.18 -26.53
CA GLU A 212 8.17 -13.54 -26.96
C GLU A 212 7.85 -12.26 -27.74
N TYR A 213 8.58 -11.17 -27.50
CA TYR A 213 8.36 -9.87 -28.14
C TYR A 213 9.67 -9.32 -28.70
N GLU A 214 9.64 -8.84 -29.94
CA GLU A 214 10.81 -8.30 -30.64
C GLU A 214 10.93 -6.79 -30.43
N LEU A 215 12.06 -6.33 -29.89
CA LEU A 215 12.26 -4.94 -29.49
C LEU A 215 13.37 -4.20 -30.24
N SER A 216 14.16 -4.91 -31.04
CA SER A 216 15.33 -4.42 -31.79
C SER A 216 15.14 -3.03 -32.42
N SER A 217 14.07 -2.86 -33.22
CA SER A 217 13.79 -1.61 -33.93
C SER A 217 13.44 -0.40 -33.05
N ILE A 218 13.10 -0.64 -31.78
CA ILE A 218 12.67 0.38 -30.81
C ILE A 218 13.86 0.77 -29.93
N VAL A 219 14.53 -0.22 -29.34
CA VAL A 219 15.55 0.01 -28.29
C VAL A 219 16.91 0.43 -28.85
N ASN A 220 17.18 0.15 -30.13
CA ASN A 220 18.42 0.51 -30.83
C ASN A 220 18.41 1.96 -31.40
N LYS A 221 17.48 2.81 -30.95
CA LYS A 221 17.40 4.22 -31.40
C LYS A 221 17.77 5.21 -30.30
N ASN A 222 17.33 4.94 -29.08
CA ASN A 222 17.56 5.76 -27.89
C ASN A 222 17.21 4.95 -26.63
N GLY A 223 17.23 5.61 -25.47
CA GLY A 223 16.83 5.05 -24.18
C GLY A 223 16.92 6.11 -23.08
N PRO A 224 16.52 5.78 -21.83
CA PRO A 224 16.08 4.47 -21.36
C PRO A 224 14.59 4.18 -21.62
N TRP A 225 14.26 2.90 -21.76
CA TRP A 225 12.90 2.39 -21.98
C TRP A 225 12.36 1.66 -20.76
N LEU A 226 11.04 1.65 -20.63
CA LEU A 226 10.32 0.86 -19.64
C LEU A 226 9.20 0.08 -20.34
N VAL A 227 9.22 -1.24 -20.18
CA VAL A 227 8.10 -2.10 -20.59
C VAL A 227 7.15 -2.22 -19.41
N VAL A 228 5.89 -1.88 -19.63
CA VAL A 228 4.84 -1.85 -18.60
C VAL A 228 3.61 -2.62 -19.08
N PRO A 229 2.78 -3.15 -18.17
CA PRO A 229 1.52 -3.76 -18.57
C PRO A 229 0.61 -2.76 -19.26
N LYS A 230 -0.25 -3.23 -20.16
CA LYS A 230 -1.31 -2.38 -20.72
C LYS A 230 -2.30 -1.93 -19.62
N PRO A 231 -2.93 -0.75 -19.74
CA PRO A 231 -4.04 -0.38 -18.87
C PRO A 231 -5.11 -1.48 -18.78
N GLY A 232 -5.51 -1.82 -17.55
CA GLY A 232 -6.41 -2.92 -17.21
C GLY A 232 -5.70 -4.25 -16.89
N GLU A 233 -4.39 -4.35 -17.10
CA GLU A 233 -3.55 -5.52 -16.79
C GLU A 233 -2.42 -5.18 -15.79
N GLU A 234 -2.61 -4.20 -14.90
CA GLU A 234 -1.57 -3.62 -14.02
C GLU A 234 -0.78 -4.65 -13.20
N MET A 235 -1.44 -5.74 -12.81
CA MET A 235 -0.89 -6.81 -11.98
C MET A 235 -0.36 -7.99 -12.80
N ALA A 236 -0.38 -7.90 -14.14
CA ALA A 236 0.07 -8.99 -15.01
C ALA A 236 1.56 -9.28 -14.83
N PHE A 237 2.40 -8.24 -14.83
CA PHE A 237 3.85 -8.37 -14.66
C PHE A 237 4.46 -7.12 -14.05
N ARG A 238 5.66 -7.28 -13.49
CA ARG A 238 6.45 -6.15 -13.01
C ARG A 238 7.05 -5.36 -14.18
N PRO A 239 6.96 -4.01 -14.18
CA PRO A 239 7.67 -3.17 -15.14
C PRO A 239 9.13 -3.56 -15.33
N CYS A 240 9.54 -3.71 -16.59
CA CYS A 240 10.88 -4.17 -16.98
C CYS A 240 11.67 -3.00 -17.59
N PHE A 241 12.78 -2.63 -16.95
CA PHE A 241 13.67 -1.57 -17.42
C PHE A 241 14.59 -2.09 -18.53
N ILE A 242 14.73 -1.32 -19.60
CA ILE A 242 15.66 -1.60 -20.70
C ILE A 242 16.49 -0.35 -20.95
N ARG A 243 17.81 -0.47 -20.78
CA ARG A 243 18.76 0.65 -20.92
C ARG A 243 18.66 1.36 -22.28
N GLY A 244 18.41 0.62 -23.36
CA GLY A 244 18.52 1.13 -24.73
C GLY A 244 19.96 1.49 -25.11
N GLU A 245 20.14 2.11 -26.26
CA GLU A 245 21.45 2.58 -26.72
C GLU A 245 21.87 3.88 -26.03
N SER A 246 23.13 3.99 -25.64
CA SER A 246 23.64 5.16 -24.92
C SER A 246 23.62 6.39 -25.82
N SER A 247 22.95 7.46 -25.39
CA SER A 247 23.29 8.78 -25.92
C SER A 247 24.72 9.13 -25.51
N LEU A 248 25.43 9.89 -26.36
CA LEU A 248 26.82 10.32 -26.18
C LEU A 248 27.08 10.84 -24.74
N PRO A 249 28.31 10.73 -24.21
CA PRO A 249 28.63 11.21 -22.87
C PRO A 249 28.31 12.71 -22.78
N VAL A 250 27.32 13.05 -21.96
CA VAL A 250 26.94 14.44 -21.68
C VAL A 250 27.55 14.82 -20.34
N GLU A 251 28.20 15.97 -20.30
CA GLU A 251 28.75 16.53 -19.07
C GLU A 251 27.66 16.64 -17.99
N GLU A 252 27.92 16.10 -16.81
CA GLU A 252 27.02 16.11 -15.66
C GLU A 252 26.67 17.54 -15.17
N SER A 253 27.47 18.53 -15.58
CA SER A 253 27.40 19.93 -15.15
C SER A 253 26.17 20.71 -15.64
N ASN A 254 25.37 20.18 -16.59
CA ASN A 254 24.26 20.91 -17.23
C ASN A 254 22.88 20.22 -17.14
N ILE A 255 22.62 19.42 -16.10
CA ILE A 255 21.32 18.75 -15.92
C ILE A 255 20.27 19.77 -15.44
N ARG A 256 19.44 20.26 -16.39
CA ARG A 256 18.35 21.23 -16.15
C ARG A 256 16.95 20.72 -16.51
N SER A 257 16.82 19.46 -16.91
CA SER A 257 15.52 18.89 -17.31
C SER A 257 15.35 17.49 -16.77
N LEU A 258 14.10 17.11 -16.46
CA LEU A 258 13.79 15.76 -15.98
C LEU A 258 14.05 14.72 -17.07
N GLN A 259 13.89 15.08 -18.34
CA GLN A 259 14.25 14.25 -19.49
C GLN A 259 15.73 13.84 -19.41
N LYS A 260 16.63 14.82 -19.23
CA LYS A 260 18.07 14.56 -19.14
C LYS A 260 18.45 13.85 -17.83
N ALA A 261 17.85 14.25 -16.71
CA ALA A 261 18.09 13.61 -15.42
C ALA A 261 17.72 12.12 -15.47
N THR A 262 16.60 11.78 -16.11
CA THR A 262 16.14 10.40 -16.28
C THR A 262 17.07 9.58 -17.17
N GLN A 263 17.62 10.17 -18.24
CA GLN A 263 18.61 9.49 -19.10
C GLN A 263 19.91 9.18 -18.37
N LEU A 264 20.35 10.08 -17.48
CA LEU A 264 21.62 9.97 -16.75
C LEU A 264 21.45 9.32 -15.36
N PHE A 265 20.23 8.95 -14.99
CA PHE A 265 19.96 8.38 -13.67
C PHE A 265 20.73 7.06 -13.48
N ASN A 266 21.54 7.02 -12.42
CA ASN A 266 22.26 5.83 -12.01
C ASN A 266 21.93 5.53 -10.54
N PRO A 267 21.29 4.39 -10.23
CA PRO A 267 20.91 4.07 -8.84
C PRO A 267 22.12 3.80 -7.93
N GLN A 268 23.31 3.59 -8.47
CA GLN A 268 24.56 3.39 -7.71
C GLN A 268 25.37 4.70 -7.55
N ALA A 269 24.96 5.78 -8.22
CA ALA A 269 25.62 7.07 -8.05
C ALA A 269 25.28 7.67 -6.70
N GLU A 270 26.23 8.39 -6.10
CA GLU A 270 26.03 9.10 -4.83
C GLU A 270 25.01 10.22 -4.98
N VAL A 271 25.02 10.91 -6.13
CA VAL A 271 24.11 12.02 -6.43
C VAL A 271 22.99 11.52 -7.32
N ASN A 272 21.75 11.64 -6.83
CA ASN A 272 20.57 11.42 -7.65
C ASN A 272 20.34 12.64 -8.57
N THR A 273 20.57 12.44 -9.87
CA THR A 273 20.38 13.46 -10.91
C THR A 273 18.97 14.05 -10.95
N ILE A 274 17.95 13.25 -10.59
CA ILE A 274 16.56 13.69 -10.52
C ILE A 274 16.38 14.69 -9.37
N THR A 275 16.97 14.43 -8.21
CA THR A 275 16.91 15.32 -7.04
C THR A 275 17.49 16.70 -7.34
N LEU A 276 18.55 16.78 -8.16
CA LEU A 276 19.12 18.07 -8.60
C LEU A 276 18.11 18.92 -9.38
N VAL A 277 17.34 18.29 -10.27
CA VAL A 277 16.31 18.98 -11.06
C VAL A 277 15.09 19.31 -10.20
N LEU A 278 14.72 18.45 -9.25
CA LEU A 278 13.64 18.73 -8.29
C LEU A 278 13.94 19.99 -7.45
N GLY A 279 15.20 20.22 -7.07
CA GLY A 279 15.60 21.46 -6.39
C GLY A 279 15.42 22.71 -7.25
N GLN A 280 15.66 22.60 -8.56
CA GLN A 280 15.38 23.69 -9.51
C GLN A 280 13.87 23.91 -9.66
N MET A 281 13.11 22.82 -9.85
CA MET A 281 11.65 22.84 -9.98
C MET A 281 10.93 23.42 -8.77
N ALA A 282 11.43 23.16 -7.56
CA ALA A 282 10.85 23.68 -6.32
C ALA A 282 10.87 25.21 -6.26
N ASN A 283 11.86 25.84 -6.90
CA ASN A 283 12.03 27.28 -6.94
C ASN A 283 11.43 27.93 -8.20
N ASP A 284 11.14 27.15 -9.24
CA ASP A 284 10.57 27.61 -10.50
C ASP A 284 9.25 26.87 -10.83
N PRO A 285 8.08 27.47 -10.53
CA PRO A 285 6.78 26.91 -10.90
C PRO A 285 6.53 26.81 -12.42
N ALA A 286 7.34 27.50 -13.25
CA ALA A 286 7.28 27.46 -14.71
C ALA A 286 8.20 26.38 -15.32
N HIS A 287 8.98 25.68 -14.50
CA HIS A 287 9.94 24.68 -14.96
C HIS A 287 9.25 23.56 -15.77
N SER A 288 9.83 23.19 -16.91
CA SER A 288 9.27 22.18 -17.84
C SER A 288 9.11 20.79 -17.22
N GLY A 289 9.88 20.50 -16.16
CA GLY A 289 9.75 19.29 -15.35
C GLY A 289 8.34 19.08 -14.77
N TRP A 290 7.58 20.14 -14.51
CA TRP A 290 6.18 19.97 -14.06
C TRP A 290 5.28 19.37 -15.15
N GLN A 291 5.50 19.75 -16.42
CA GLN A 291 4.80 19.14 -17.55
C GLN A 291 5.21 17.68 -17.73
N PHE A 292 6.50 17.35 -17.56
CA PHE A 292 6.98 15.97 -17.58
C PHE A 292 6.24 15.11 -16.54
N MET A 293 6.15 15.58 -15.29
CA MET A 293 5.45 14.84 -14.23
C MET A 293 3.95 14.74 -14.49
N ARG A 294 3.33 15.78 -15.06
CA ARG A 294 1.92 15.76 -15.45
C ARG A 294 1.65 14.74 -16.56
N SER A 295 2.44 14.75 -17.63
CA SER A 295 2.36 13.76 -18.71
C SER A 295 2.54 12.33 -18.18
N LEU A 296 3.50 12.12 -17.27
CA LEU A 296 3.74 10.83 -16.64
C LEU A 296 2.54 10.37 -15.80
N TYR A 297 1.95 11.28 -15.02
CA TYR A 297 0.77 11.00 -14.20
C TYR A 297 -0.45 10.67 -15.07
N ASP A 298 -0.74 11.48 -16.08
CA ASP A 298 -1.95 11.34 -16.89
C ASP A 298 -1.87 10.09 -17.82
N GLN A 299 -0.70 9.75 -18.35
CA GLN A 299 -0.54 8.61 -19.27
C GLN A 299 -0.26 7.29 -18.56
N PHE A 300 0.50 7.31 -17.46
CA PHE A 300 0.99 6.11 -16.77
C PHE A 300 0.56 6.00 -15.31
N GLY A 301 -0.33 6.88 -14.86
CA GLY A 301 -0.93 6.84 -13.53
C GLY A 301 -1.87 5.66 -13.30
N TYR A 302 -2.08 4.73 -14.23
CA TYR A 302 -2.71 3.45 -13.89
C TYR A 302 -1.72 2.52 -13.16
N LEU A 303 -0.41 2.76 -13.28
CA LEU A 303 0.63 2.03 -12.56
C LEU A 303 0.89 2.66 -11.19
N PRO A 304 1.46 1.90 -10.23
CA PRO A 304 1.95 2.48 -8.99
C PRO A 304 2.98 3.59 -9.25
N LEU A 305 2.84 4.75 -8.62
CA LEU A 305 3.77 5.89 -8.72
C LEU A 305 5.19 5.49 -8.32
N ALA A 306 5.33 4.59 -7.34
CA ALA A 306 6.62 4.04 -6.92
C ALA A 306 7.38 3.27 -8.03
N THR A 307 6.71 2.96 -9.16
CA THR A 307 7.36 2.43 -10.37
C THR A 307 8.39 3.40 -10.94
N PHE A 308 8.12 4.71 -10.83
CA PHE A 308 8.98 5.75 -11.40
C PHE A 308 9.77 6.45 -10.30
N GLU A 309 11.09 6.48 -10.46
CA GLU A 309 12.01 7.08 -9.48
C GLU A 309 11.72 8.57 -9.23
N VAL A 310 11.21 9.28 -10.23
CA VAL A 310 10.85 10.71 -10.10
C VAL A 310 9.85 10.95 -8.97
N TRP A 311 8.85 10.08 -8.78
CA TRP A 311 7.91 10.21 -7.67
C TRP A 311 8.53 9.86 -6.32
N ARG A 312 9.41 8.84 -6.28
CA ARG A 312 10.17 8.48 -5.07
C ARG A 312 11.07 9.62 -4.62
N ALA A 313 11.80 10.22 -5.56
CA ALA A 313 12.66 11.38 -5.32
C ALA A 313 11.84 12.62 -4.91
N LEU A 314 10.68 12.86 -5.52
CA LEU A 314 9.78 13.96 -5.15
C LEU A 314 9.38 13.88 -3.68
N VAL A 315 8.92 12.71 -3.22
CA VAL A 315 8.47 12.49 -1.84
C VAL A 315 9.60 12.71 -0.82
N GLN A 316 10.85 12.47 -1.22
CA GLN A 316 12.03 12.72 -0.40
C GLN A 316 12.51 14.18 -0.44
N HIS A 317 11.90 15.04 -1.25
CA HIS A 317 12.30 16.44 -1.42
C HIS A 317 11.16 17.40 -1.01
N PRO A 318 11.07 17.80 0.29
CA PRO A 318 9.92 18.54 0.83
C PRO A 318 9.54 19.80 0.05
N GLN A 319 10.50 20.61 -0.37
CA GLN A 319 10.24 21.84 -1.16
C GLN A 319 9.56 21.54 -2.52
N ALA A 320 10.00 20.49 -3.20
CA ALA A 320 9.46 20.09 -4.49
C ALA A 320 8.10 19.42 -4.29
N LEU A 321 7.95 18.58 -3.27
CA LEU A 321 6.65 18.00 -2.91
C LEU A 321 5.62 19.09 -2.60
N ALA A 322 5.98 20.11 -1.81
CA ALA A 322 5.11 21.24 -1.51
C ALA A 322 4.68 21.99 -2.78
N MET A 323 5.62 22.32 -3.67
CA MET A 323 5.30 22.96 -4.95
C MET A 323 4.40 22.06 -5.84
N SER A 324 4.61 20.74 -5.82
CA SER A 324 3.79 19.79 -6.57
C SER A 324 2.32 19.86 -6.18
N LEU A 325 2.00 20.13 -4.90
CA LEU A 325 0.61 20.28 -4.45
C LEU A 325 -0.12 21.36 -5.23
N PHE A 326 0.53 22.51 -5.47
CA PHE A 326 -0.03 23.60 -6.27
C PHE A 326 -0.08 23.25 -7.76
N LYS A 327 0.96 22.59 -8.29
CA LYS A 327 1.02 22.19 -9.70
C LYS A 327 0.02 21.10 -10.08
N PHE A 328 -0.41 20.28 -9.12
CA PHE A 328 -1.50 19.31 -9.25
C PHE A 328 -2.81 19.80 -8.62
N GLU A 329 -2.91 21.11 -8.41
CA GLU A 329 -4.13 21.84 -8.04
C GLU A 329 -4.78 21.37 -6.73
N MET A 330 -3.99 20.75 -5.85
CA MET A 330 -4.44 20.08 -4.63
C MET A 330 -5.66 19.20 -4.88
N SER A 331 -5.68 18.49 -6.02
CA SER A 331 -6.75 17.55 -6.36
C SER A 331 -6.80 16.41 -5.35
N ALA A 332 -8.02 15.99 -4.98
CA ALA A 332 -8.22 14.93 -3.99
C ALA A 332 -7.61 13.62 -4.44
N GLU A 333 -7.72 13.30 -5.74
CA GLU A 333 -7.14 12.10 -6.33
C GLU A 333 -5.62 12.07 -6.17
N TYR A 334 -4.93 13.19 -6.44
CA TYR A 334 -3.48 13.28 -6.30
C TYR A 334 -3.05 13.17 -4.83
N LEU A 335 -3.70 13.92 -3.94
CA LEU A 335 -3.36 13.96 -2.51
C LEU A 335 -3.53 12.60 -1.84
N SER A 336 -4.70 11.97 -2.00
CA SER A 336 -4.97 10.64 -1.44
C SER A 336 -4.02 9.60 -2.03
N ARG A 337 -3.68 9.72 -3.30
CA ARG A 337 -2.77 8.79 -3.96
C ARG A 337 -1.34 8.86 -3.43
N ILE A 338 -0.81 10.07 -3.24
CA ILE A 338 0.52 10.25 -2.65
C ILE A 338 0.58 9.65 -1.24
N GLU A 339 -0.45 9.87 -0.42
CA GLU A 339 -0.52 9.25 0.91
C GLU A 339 -0.63 7.72 0.83
N ASN A 340 -1.47 7.19 -0.06
CA ASN A 340 -1.69 5.75 -0.15
C ASN A 340 -0.47 4.98 -0.67
N GLU A 341 0.29 5.56 -1.61
CA GLU A 341 1.38 4.86 -2.29
C GLU A 341 2.76 5.07 -1.65
N PHE A 342 2.93 6.11 -0.83
CA PHE A 342 4.20 6.43 -0.19
C PHE A 342 4.07 6.52 1.33
N PRO A 343 5.16 6.25 2.09
CA PRO A 343 5.17 6.37 3.54
C PRO A 343 5.25 7.85 3.97
N ILE A 344 4.24 8.65 3.62
CA ILE A 344 4.09 10.04 4.05
C ILE A 344 3.05 10.12 5.15
N LEU A 345 3.36 10.84 6.23
CA LEU A 345 2.34 11.32 7.16
C LEU A 345 2.29 12.84 7.01
N TRP A 346 1.18 13.36 6.49
CA TRP A 346 1.08 14.81 6.21
C TRP A 346 1.23 15.63 7.48
N GLU A 347 0.85 15.10 8.64
CA GLU A 347 1.02 15.78 9.91
C GLU A 347 2.48 15.87 10.39
N PHE A 348 3.43 15.24 9.70
CA PHE A 348 4.87 15.51 9.85
C PHE A 348 5.45 16.39 8.76
N PHE A 349 4.67 16.71 7.72
CA PHE A 349 5.15 17.49 6.60
C PHE A 349 5.44 18.94 7.02
N PRO A 350 6.61 19.51 6.68
CA PRO A 350 6.98 20.85 7.10
C PRO A 350 5.98 21.91 6.64
N ILE A 351 5.27 22.53 7.58
CA ILE A 351 4.17 23.45 7.27
C ILE A 351 4.67 24.71 6.55
N PHE A 352 5.89 25.15 6.89
CA PHE A 352 6.52 26.31 6.26
C PHE A 352 6.86 26.08 4.79
N GLU A 353 7.07 24.83 4.36
CA GLU A 353 7.33 24.52 2.95
C GLU A 353 6.06 24.67 2.10
N ILE A 354 4.90 24.31 2.65
CA ILE A 354 3.60 24.58 2.00
C ILE A 354 3.39 26.09 1.85
N LYS A 355 3.65 26.86 2.91
CA LYS A 355 3.52 28.31 2.89
C LYS A 355 4.52 28.98 1.92
N ALA A 356 5.78 28.55 1.91
CA ALA A 356 6.77 29.08 0.99
C ALA A 356 6.44 28.74 -0.48
N ALA A 357 5.93 27.53 -0.74
CA ALA A 357 5.47 27.14 -2.06
C ALA A 357 4.26 27.95 -2.54
N SER A 358 3.32 28.29 -1.64
CA SER A 358 2.16 29.12 -1.99
C SER A 358 2.57 30.53 -2.42
N GLU A 359 3.51 31.16 -1.72
CA GLU A 359 4.02 32.49 -2.06
C GLU A 359 4.76 32.50 -3.40
N ARG A 360 5.60 31.48 -3.65
CA ARG A 360 6.25 31.30 -4.96
C ARG A 360 5.23 31.08 -6.07
N PHE A 361 4.16 30.34 -5.81
CA PHE A 361 3.09 30.09 -6.77
C PHE A 361 2.26 31.35 -7.07
N LYS A 362 1.92 32.16 -6.06
CA LYS A 362 1.30 33.48 -6.25
C LYS A 362 2.16 34.38 -7.13
N LEU A 363 3.46 34.46 -6.86
CA LEU A 363 4.40 35.24 -7.67
C LEU A 363 4.41 34.78 -9.14
N PHE A 364 4.39 33.47 -9.38
CA PHE A 364 4.27 32.91 -10.72
C PHE A 364 2.97 33.32 -11.42
N LEU A 365 1.83 33.28 -10.73
CA LEU A 365 0.54 33.71 -11.28
C LEU A 365 0.55 35.22 -11.61
N SER A 366 1.14 36.03 -10.74
CA SER A 366 1.35 37.47 -10.95
C SER A 366 2.15 37.73 -12.23
N GLN A 367 3.26 37.01 -12.42
CA GLN A 367 4.08 37.10 -13.65
C GLN A 367 3.33 36.65 -14.92
N LYS A 368 2.31 35.80 -14.79
CA LYS A 368 1.41 35.39 -15.87
C LYS A 368 0.25 36.37 -16.10
N GLY A 369 0.17 37.46 -15.34
CA GLY A 369 -0.83 38.51 -15.48
C GLY A 369 -2.12 38.28 -14.69
N ALA A 370 -2.14 37.34 -13.74
CA ALA A 370 -3.31 37.14 -12.89
C ALA A 370 -3.48 38.30 -11.88
N PRO A 371 -4.68 38.89 -11.73
CA PRO A 371 -4.94 39.89 -10.69
C PRO A 371 -4.77 39.33 -9.27
N GLU A 372 -4.39 40.17 -8.32
CA GLU A 372 -4.14 39.76 -6.92
C GLU A 372 -5.34 39.05 -6.27
N GLU A 373 -6.57 39.54 -6.53
CA GLU A 373 -7.80 38.92 -6.05
C GLU A 373 -7.97 37.48 -6.57
N THR A 374 -7.64 37.24 -7.85
CA THR A 374 -7.70 35.91 -8.46
C THR A 374 -6.63 34.99 -7.88
N GLN A 375 -5.42 35.51 -7.64
CA GLN A 375 -4.34 34.75 -7.00
C GLN A 375 -4.76 34.29 -5.60
N LYS A 376 -5.29 35.22 -4.78
CA LYS A 376 -5.73 34.93 -3.42
C LYS A 376 -6.85 33.89 -3.43
N LEU A 377 -7.89 34.10 -4.24
CA LEU A 377 -9.02 33.17 -4.35
C LEU A 377 -8.56 31.76 -4.75
N LEU A 378 -7.69 31.66 -5.75
CA LEU A 378 -7.22 30.36 -6.24
C LEU A 378 -6.38 29.61 -5.21
N VAL A 379 -5.48 30.30 -4.50
CA VAL A 379 -4.67 29.68 -3.44
C VAL A 379 -5.52 29.30 -2.23
N THR A 380 -6.48 30.13 -1.82
CA THR A 380 -7.43 29.80 -0.76
C THR A 380 -8.26 28.56 -1.12
N ASN A 381 -8.77 28.48 -2.35
CA ASN A 381 -9.48 27.29 -2.83
C ASN A 381 -8.60 26.02 -2.80
N MET A 382 -7.31 26.15 -3.10
CA MET A 382 -6.37 25.02 -3.01
C MET A 382 -6.19 24.58 -1.55
N PHE A 383 -6.01 25.51 -0.60
CA PHE A 383 -5.93 25.17 0.83
C PHE A 383 -7.22 24.54 1.36
N GLN A 384 -8.39 24.99 0.90
CA GLN A 384 -9.67 24.34 1.21
C GLN A 384 -9.70 22.89 0.74
N ARG A 385 -9.25 22.61 -0.50
CA ARG A 385 -9.14 21.24 -1.00
C ARG A 385 -8.19 20.39 -0.15
N LEU A 386 -7.06 20.96 0.27
CA LEU A 386 -6.13 20.29 1.19
C LEU A 386 -6.82 19.95 2.52
N GLY A 387 -7.56 20.89 3.10
CA GLY A 387 -8.33 20.69 4.33
C GLY A 387 -9.50 19.70 4.18
N LEU A 388 -10.09 19.57 2.99
CA LEU A 388 -11.12 18.57 2.72
C LEU A 388 -10.55 17.14 2.71
N VAL A 389 -9.36 16.95 2.15
CA VAL A 389 -8.71 15.63 2.07
C VAL A 389 -8.01 15.28 3.38
N PHE A 390 -7.32 16.25 3.98
CA PHE A 390 -6.64 16.12 5.26
C PHE A 390 -7.22 17.13 6.25
N PRO A 391 -8.24 16.74 7.04
CA PRO A 391 -8.93 17.70 7.90
C PRO A 391 -8.06 18.30 9.01
N THR A 392 -6.86 17.76 9.24
CA THR A 392 -5.81 18.40 10.05
C THR A 392 -5.43 19.77 9.49
N TYR A 393 -5.46 19.99 8.17
CA TYR A 393 -5.17 21.28 7.52
C TYR A 393 -6.36 22.25 7.40
N ALA A 394 -7.57 21.82 7.79
CA ALA A 394 -8.76 22.66 7.72
C ALA A 394 -8.81 23.73 8.83
N ASP A 395 -9.88 24.52 8.85
CA ASP A 395 -10.21 25.47 9.92
C ASP A 395 -9.10 26.50 10.19
N GLU A 396 -8.49 26.46 11.37
CA GLU A 396 -7.50 27.44 11.81
C GLU A 396 -6.17 27.33 11.06
N ILE A 397 -5.78 26.12 10.62
CA ILE A 397 -4.57 25.95 9.81
C ILE A 397 -4.79 26.54 8.41
N GLU A 398 -5.96 26.33 7.80
CA GLU A 398 -6.32 26.92 6.51
C GLU A 398 -6.29 28.46 6.57
N LYS A 399 -6.87 29.05 7.63
CA LYS A 399 -6.85 30.50 7.86
C LYS A 399 -5.42 31.02 8.05
N TRP A 400 -4.59 30.30 8.79
CA TRP A 400 -3.18 30.68 8.97
C TRP A 400 -2.37 30.58 7.66
N LEU A 401 -2.63 29.54 6.85
CA LEU A 401 -2.00 29.38 5.53
C LEU A 401 -2.44 30.48 4.55
N SER A 402 -3.71 30.88 4.59
CA SER A 402 -4.30 31.87 3.68
C SER A 402 -3.94 33.31 4.04
N ASP A 403 -4.12 33.68 5.31
CA ASP A 403 -4.07 35.08 5.78
C ASP A 403 -3.02 35.31 6.88
N GLY A 404 -2.34 34.27 7.36
CA GLY A 404 -1.38 34.38 8.46
C GLY A 404 -2.03 34.62 9.83
N HIS A 405 -3.35 34.53 9.94
CA HIS A 405 -4.07 34.74 11.19
C HIS A 405 -3.77 33.62 12.19
N LEU A 406 -3.43 33.98 13.43
CA LEU A 406 -3.25 33.05 14.54
C LEU A 406 -4.50 33.07 15.42
N PRO A 407 -5.13 31.92 15.71
CA PRO A 407 -6.27 31.89 16.61
C PRO A 407 -5.84 32.23 18.05
N PRO A 408 -6.81 32.63 18.91
CA PRO A 408 -6.56 32.76 20.34
C PRO A 408 -6.14 31.41 20.93
N SER A 409 -5.29 31.46 21.95
CA SER A 409 -4.80 30.27 22.64
C SER A 409 -5.94 29.53 23.35
N ILE A 410 -6.10 28.23 23.06
CA ILE A 410 -7.14 27.39 23.68
C ILE A 410 -6.80 27.12 25.16
N PRO A 411 -7.64 27.46 26.14
CA PRO A 411 -7.33 27.19 27.54
C PRO A 411 -7.09 25.70 27.82
N GLU A 412 -6.15 25.38 28.71
CA GLU A 412 -5.81 23.97 29.04
C GLU A 412 -6.99 23.18 29.59
N SER A 413 -7.98 23.85 30.20
CA SER A 413 -9.21 23.22 30.67
C SER A 413 -9.99 22.53 29.56
N PHE A 414 -10.02 23.08 28.34
CA PHE A 414 -10.69 22.46 27.20
C PHE A 414 -9.98 21.20 26.73
N VAL A 415 -8.65 21.20 26.75
CA VAL A 415 -7.84 20.02 26.41
C VAL A 415 -8.13 18.89 27.39
N HIS A 416 -8.28 19.20 28.68
CA HIS A 416 -8.66 18.21 29.68
C HIS A 416 -10.04 17.61 29.41
N VAL A 417 -11.04 18.44 29.07
CA VAL A 417 -12.39 17.97 28.74
C VAL A 417 -12.36 17.04 27.52
N TRP A 418 -11.70 17.43 26.44
CA TRP A 418 -11.57 16.60 25.24
C TRP A 418 -10.84 15.29 25.51
N TYR A 419 -9.84 15.29 26.40
CA TYR A 419 -9.15 14.06 26.79
C TYR A 419 -10.08 13.13 27.56
N GLN A 420 -10.91 13.65 28.47
CA GLN A 420 -11.91 12.83 29.17
C GLN A 420 -12.97 12.25 28.21
N GLU A 421 -13.36 13.01 27.18
CA GLU A 421 -14.27 12.51 26.13
C GLU A 421 -13.65 11.36 25.34
N LEU A 422 -12.38 11.49 24.93
CA LEU A 422 -11.62 10.40 24.30
C LEU A 422 -11.61 9.13 25.15
N LEU A 423 -11.34 9.26 26.46
CA LEU A 423 -11.35 8.12 27.38
C LEU A 423 -12.73 7.47 27.50
N ARG A 424 -13.80 8.28 27.50
CA ARG A 424 -15.18 7.80 27.61
C ARG A 424 -15.63 7.08 26.34
N GLU A 425 -15.28 7.58 25.17
CA GLU A 425 -15.68 6.99 23.89
C GLU A 425 -14.96 5.66 23.61
N HIS A 426 -13.72 5.51 24.10
CA HIS A 426 -12.86 4.34 23.83
C HIS A 426 -12.52 3.51 25.08
N SER A 427 -13.45 3.42 26.03
CA SER A 427 -13.23 2.72 27.31
C SER A 427 -12.95 1.22 27.15
N GLU A 428 -13.61 0.57 26.18
CA GLU A 428 -13.51 -0.87 25.91
C GLU A 428 -12.64 -1.21 24.68
N ALA A 429 -12.04 -0.19 24.04
CA ALA A 429 -11.27 -0.37 22.82
C ALA A 429 -9.83 -0.84 23.11
N GLN A 430 -9.21 -1.53 22.15
CA GLN A 430 -7.78 -1.81 22.19
C GLN A 430 -7.02 -0.62 21.59
N TRP A 431 -6.21 0.06 22.41
CA TRP A 431 -5.48 1.25 22.01
C TRP A 431 -4.20 0.90 21.24
N PRO A 432 -3.85 1.64 20.17
CA PRO A 432 -2.61 1.41 19.45
C PRO A 432 -1.41 1.94 20.26
N GLU A 433 -0.42 1.08 20.50
CA GLU A 433 0.70 1.37 21.42
C GLU A 433 2.01 1.75 20.70
N TYR A 434 2.01 1.86 19.37
CA TYR A 434 3.23 2.15 18.61
C TYR A 434 3.83 3.51 19.00
N GLY A 435 5.08 3.50 19.48
CA GLY A 435 5.78 4.71 19.90
C GLY A 435 5.52 5.17 21.34
N SER A 436 4.59 4.55 22.07
CA SER A 436 4.13 4.97 23.41
C SER A 436 5.27 5.44 24.34
N LYS A 437 6.18 4.54 24.74
CA LYS A 437 7.27 4.86 25.68
C LYS A 437 8.20 5.96 25.17
N ARG A 438 8.48 5.97 23.87
CA ARG A 438 9.40 6.93 23.25
C ARG A 438 8.78 8.32 23.19
N LEU A 439 7.50 8.42 22.83
CA LEU A 439 6.72 9.67 22.85
C LEU A 439 6.63 10.24 24.27
N HIS A 440 6.40 9.38 25.27
CA HIS A 440 6.39 9.79 26.67
C HIS A 440 7.75 10.34 27.12
N SER A 441 8.85 9.64 26.82
CA SER A 441 10.21 10.12 27.13
C SER A 441 10.53 11.45 26.44
N TRP A 442 10.12 11.62 25.17
CA TRP A 442 10.29 12.87 24.46
C TRP A 442 9.48 14.01 25.09
N MET A 443 8.22 13.78 25.45
CA MET A 443 7.37 14.78 26.08
C MET A 443 7.92 15.18 27.46
N ALA A 444 8.37 14.21 28.26
CA ALA A 444 8.99 14.46 29.56
C ALA A 444 10.32 15.26 29.47
N SER A 445 11.01 15.19 28.34
CA SER A 445 12.23 15.99 28.10
C SER A 445 11.96 17.46 27.75
N GLN A 446 10.70 17.83 27.46
CA GLN A 446 10.33 19.20 27.09
C GLN A 446 10.28 20.11 28.32
N LYS A 447 11.08 21.18 28.34
CA LYS A 447 11.13 22.15 29.46
C LYS A 447 9.86 22.99 29.60
N ASN A 448 9.20 23.30 28.49
CA ASN A 448 7.98 24.10 28.46
C ASN A 448 7.04 23.55 27.38
N PRO A 449 6.31 22.46 27.67
CA PRO A 449 5.44 21.82 26.71
C PRO A 449 4.38 22.80 26.20
N VAL A 450 4.05 22.68 24.92
CA VAL A 450 3.12 23.61 24.28
C VAL A 450 1.67 23.37 24.71
N ILE A 451 1.36 22.14 25.11
CA ILE A 451 0.09 21.72 25.71
C ILE A 451 0.40 20.72 26.83
N GLY A 452 -0.21 20.89 27.99
CA GLY A 452 -0.16 19.90 29.07
C GLY A 452 -1.14 18.75 28.86
N ILE A 453 -0.64 17.56 28.51
CA ILE A 453 -1.41 16.32 28.45
C ILE A 453 -0.66 15.29 29.30
N ASN A 454 -1.32 14.78 30.34
CA ASN A 454 -0.73 13.80 31.26
C ASN A 454 -1.59 12.53 31.25
N PRO A 455 -1.31 11.58 30.35
CA PRO A 455 -2.01 10.31 30.34
C PRO A 455 -1.63 9.50 31.58
N ASP A 456 -2.62 8.84 32.17
CA ASP A 456 -2.57 8.06 33.40
C ASP A 456 -2.04 6.63 33.19
N ALA A 457 -2.03 6.13 31.95
CA ALA A 457 -1.62 4.77 31.62
C ALA A 457 -0.73 4.68 30.37
N ASN A 458 0.25 3.77 30.40
CA ASN A 458 1.25 3.60 29.34
C ASN A 458 0.65 3.33 27.95
N HIS A 459 -0.41 2.52 27.87
CA HIS A 459 -1.05 2.17 26.60
C HIS A 459 -1.71 3.37 25.90
N ARG A 460 -1.94 4.48 26.61
CA ARG A 460 -2.59 5.70 26.09
C ARG A 460 -1.60 6.71 25.51
N TYR A 461 -0.31 6.58 25.79
CA TYR A 461 0.70 7.57 25.40
C TYR A 461 0.76 7.83 23.90
N SER A 462 0.61 6.79 23.07
CA SER A 462 0.70 6.98 21.61
C SER A 462 -0.40 7.91 21.10
N VAL A 463 -1.66 7.60 21.39
CA VAL A 463 -2.82 8.38 20.94
C VAL A 463 -2.82 9.78 21.54
N ALA A 464 -2.48 9.90 22.83
CA ALA A 464 -2.50 11.18 23.52
C ALA A 464 -1.39 12.14 23.07
N LEU A 465 -0.18 11.64 22.80
CA LEU A 465 1.01 12.48 22.60
C LEU A 465 1.44 12.60 21.14
N LEU A 466 1.06 11.66 20.25
CA LEU A 466 1.41 11.73 18.84
C LEU A 466 0.99 13.05 18.16
N PRO A 467 -0.23 13.60 18.33
CA PRO A 467 -0.59 14.86 17.66
C PRO A 467 0.28 16.05 18.09
N VAL A 468 0.73 16.08 19.35
CA VAL A 468 1.65 17.12 19.86
C VAL A 468 3.04 16.97 19.22
N PHE A 469 3.56 15.74 19.19
CA PHE A 469 4.84 15.45 18.54
C PHE A 469 4.79 15.75 17.03
N ALA A 470 3.70 15.37 16.36
CA ALA A 470 3.52 15.62 14.94
C ALA A 470 3.55 17.11 14.61
N ALA A 471 2.81 17.90 15.38
CA ALA A 471 2.85 19.35 15.27
C ALA A 471 4.26 19.93 15.47
N ALA A 472 5.03 19.40 16.43
CA ALA A 472 6.42 19.82 16.66
C ALA A 472 7.33 19.47 15.47
N VAL A 473 7.12 18.33 14.82
CA VAL A 473 7.88 17.95 13.62
C VAL A 473 7.50 18.83 12.44
N ALA A 474 6.21 19.01 12.17
CA ALA A 474 5.71 19.85 11.07
C ALA A 474 6.11 21.33 11.22
N SER A 475 6.22 21.85 12.45
CA SER A 475 6.75 23.21 12.70
C SER A 475 8.28 23.30 12.65
N GLY A 476 9.00 22.17 12.59
CA GLY A 476 10.45 22.12 12.66
C GLY A 476 11.03 22.41 14.06
N ASN A 477 10.28 22.10 15.12
CA ASN A 477 10.72 22.15 16.52
C ASN A 477 11.24 20.78 17.01
N ALA A 478 10.96 19.70 16.30
CA ALA A 478 11.48 18.36 16.54
C ALA A 478 11.85 17.68 15.21
N SER A 479 12.71 16.65 15.26
CA SER A 479 12.92 15.74 14.13
C SER A 479 12.12 14.46 14.35
N PHE A 480 11.56 13.88 13.29
CA PHE A 480 10.96 12.54 13.31
C PHE A 480 11.88 11.51 13.99
N GLU A 481 13.18 11.59 13.71
CA GLU A 481 14.23 10.68 14.19
C GLU A 481 14.47 10.75 15.71
N SER A 482 14.00 11.82 16.37
CA SER A 482 14.13 11.96 17.82
C SER A 482 13.27 10.97 18.61
N VAL A 483 12.23 10.40 17.98
CA VAL A 483 11.31 9.44 18.60
C VAL A 483 11.25 8.14 17.79
N PHE A 484 11.21 8.25 16.47
CA PHE A 484 11.02 7.13 15.59
C PHE A 484 12.27 6.89 14.76
N ASP A 485 12.81 5.68 14.83
CA ASP A 485 13.88 5.27 13.91
C ASP A 485 13.33 5.24 12.48
N ARG A 486 14.18 5.37 11.45
CA ARG A 486 13.80 5.19 10.02
C ARG A 486 13.50 3.71 9.70
N LYS A 487 12.63 3.07 10.48
CA LYS A 487 12.20 1.69 10.28
C LYS A 487 11.18 1.62 9.14
N PRO A 488 11.35 0.69 8.19
CA PRO A 488 10.30 0.38 7.22
C PRO A 488 8.98 0.07 7.95
N GLY A 489 7.88 0.67 7.49
CA GLY A 489 6.55 0.47 8.08
C GLY A 489 6.21 1.35 9.29
N ALA A 490 7.10 2.21 9.80
CA ALA A 490 6.78 3.09 10.94
C ALA A 490 5.55 3.99 10.66
N VAL A 491 5.48 4.57 9.47
CA VAL A 491 4.37 5.44 9.06
C VAL A 491 3.03 4.70 9.05
N PHE A 492 3.02 3.42 8.70
CA PHE A 492 1.79 2.60 8.74
C PHE A 492 1.20 2.55 10.15
N PHE A 493 2.02 2.23 11.15
CA PHE A 493 1.55 2.18 12.54
C PHE A 493 1.14 3.57 13.06
N LEU A 494 1.81 4.63 12.60
CA LEU A 494 1.46 5.99 12.98
C LEU A 494 0.12 6.44 12.39
N ARG A 495 -0.23 6.00 11.17
CA ARG A 495 -1.58 6.20 10.62
C ARG A 495 -2.63 5.50 11.46
N GLN A 496 -2.38 4.27 11.92
CA GLN A 496 -3.31 3.59 12.84
C GLN A 496 -3.53 4.38 14.14
N VAL A 497 -2.47 4.96 14.72
CA VAL A 497 -2.60 5.82 15.91
C VAL A 497 -3.38 7.10 15.60
N ARG A 498 -3.15 7.72 14.44
CA ARG A 498 -3.89 8.91 13.98
C ARG A 498 -5.37 8.62 13.76
N ASP A 499 -5.67 7.49 13.13
CA ASP A 499 -7.02 7.12 12.68
C ASP A 499 -7.86 6.50 13.82
N PHE A 500 -7.25 6.17 14.96
CA PHE A 500 -7.94 5.65 16.16
C PHE A 500 -9.00 6.63 16.68
N ASP A 501 -8.63 7.90 16.84
CA ASP A 501 -9.57 8.99 17.10
C ASP A 501 -9.14 10.25 16.35
N PHE A 502 -9.68 10.39 15.15
CA PHE A 502 -9.33 11.48 14.27
C PHE A 502 -9.75 12.86 14.83
N ARG A 503 -10.82 12.92 15.64
CA ARG A 503 -11.31 14.20 16.20
C ARG A 503 -10.33 14.73 17.23
N TRP A 504 -9.91 13.89 18.17
CA TRP A 504 -8.87 14.18 19.14
C TRP A 504 -7.56 14.55 18.44
N PHE A 505 -7.13 13.71 17.49
CA PHE A 505 -5.88 13.94 16.77
C PHE A 505 -5.87 15.31 16.09
N LYS A 506 -6.91 15.61 15.31
CA LYS A 506 -7.07 16.90 14.61
C LYS A 506 -7.01 18.08 15.57
N ALA A 507 -7.82 18.07 16.62
CA ALA A 507 -7.92 19.20 17.55
C ALA A 507 -6.59 19.51 18.25
N ILE A 508 -5.92 18.47 18.75
CA ILE A 508 -4.64 18.63 19.46
C ILE A 508 -3.51 18.99 18.51
N PHE A 509 -3.50 18.43 17.30
CA PHE A 509 -2.51 18.76 16.27
C PHE A 509 -2.61 20.24 15.87
N GLN A 510 -3.80 20.72 15.53
CA GLN A 510 -4.01 22.12 15.11
C GLN A 510 -3.62 23.11 16.21
N CYS A 511 -4.06 22.86 17.44
CA CYS A 511 -3.71 23.70 18.60
C CYS A 511 -2.20 23.71 18.85
N SER A 512 -1.56 22.54 18.83
CA SER A 512 -0.11 22.42 19.03
C SER A 512 0.67 23.13 17.94
N LEU A 513 0.30 22.91 16.67
CA LEU A 513 1.04 23.44 15.52
C LEU A 513 1.04 24.96 15.52
N LEU A 514 -0.12 25.57 15.68
CA LEU A 514 -0.25 27.04 15.64
C LEU A 514 0.47 27.69 16.82
N ARG A 515 0.51 27.04 17.99
CA ARG A 515 1.33 27.50 19.12
C ARG A 515 2.84 27.37 18.89
N TYR A 516 3.30 26.28 18.24
CA TYR A 516 4.70 26.15 17.86
C TYR A 516 5.10 27.21 16.84
N VAL A 517 4.24 27.45 15.85
CA VAL A 517 4.43 28.49 14.83
C VAL A 517 4.46 29.89 15.46
N ALA A 518 3.56 30.19 16.39
CA ALA A 518 3.52 31.50 17.06
C ALA A 518 4.74 31.81 17.95
N LYS A 519 5.52 30.80 18.34
CA LYS A 519 6.77 30.95 19.11
C LYS A 519 8.00 31.21 18.24
N LYS A 520 7.90 31.03 16.92
CA LYS A 520 8.93 31.38 15.93
C LYS A 520 8.67 32.77 15.39
#